data_AF-A0A2A9CDW3-F1
#
_entry.id   AF-A0A2A9CDW3-F1
#
_cell.length_a   1.000
_cell.length_b   1.000
_cell.length_c   1.000
_cell.angle_alpha   90.00
_cell.angle_beta   90.00
_cell.angle_gamma   90.00
#
_symmetry.space_group_name_H-M   'P 1'
#
loop_
_entity.id
_entity.type
_entity.pdbx_description
1 polymer ?
#
loop_
_entity_poly.entity_id
_entity_poly.type
_entity_poly.pdbx_seq_one_letter_code
_entity_poly.pdbx_strand_id
1 'polypeptide(L)'
;MSEKELYNAVVLLENLYFSNTFQKVLEQHNIVQEDRTRLTDYTYKSTFRKDELTLTAYYFANHEVMFVQASELYSLFVIAVDSVIEGITGMEIYLEEFNQDSSLLRMENRIVNEKGKCETFPYMQLYGQELWHSPAFLLANREGLLQLREAIDVALQNGEYRHVTSSSEGDGYDLLIKRIEEDVEWSRVETPYTGLSNKEEGTIKPSDLFSQYRTILEEE
;
A
#
# COMPACT_ATOMS: atom_id res chain seq x y z
N MET A 1 18.89 -13.58 0.05
CA MET A 1 17.68 -13.03 0.68
C MET A 1 16.53 -13.40 -0.22
N SER A 2 15.45 -13.97 0.31
CA SER A 2 14.23 -14.21 -0.47
C SER A 2 13.65 -12.87 -0.90
N GLU A 3 13.37 -12.72 -2.19
CA GLU A 3 12.71 -11.52 -2.71
C GLU A 3 11.28 -11.48 -2.14
N LYS A 4 10.95 -10.38 -1.47
CA LYS A 4 9.61 -10.16 -0.90
C LYS A 4 8.83 -9.30 -1.86
N GLU A 5 7.61 -9.72 -2.16
CA GLU A 5 6.71 -9.01 -3.06
C GLU A 5 5.67 -8.22 -2.27
N LEU A 6 5.42 -6.98 -2.66
CA LEU A 6 4.40 -6.13 -2.07
C LEU A 6 3.07 -6.32 -2.80
N TYR A 7 1.98 -6.42 -2.05
CA TYR A 7 0.62 -6.47 -2.57
C TYR A 7 -0.25 -5.40 -1.89
N ASN A 8 -1.10 -4.74 -2.68
CA ASN A 8 -2.06 -3.75 -2.23
C ASN A 8 -3.49 -4.28 -2.38
N ALA A 9 -4.32 -4.09 -1.35
CA ALA A 9 -5.70 -4.53 -1.41
C ALA A 9 -6.64 -3.51 -2.07
N VAL A 10 -7.49 -4.02 -2.96
CA VAL A 10 -8.65 -3.32 -3.52
C VAL A 10 -9.93 -4.08 -3.14
N VAL A 11 -11.02 -3.36 -2.90
CA VAL A 11 -12.35 -3.95 -2.67
C VAL A 11 -13.12 -3.93 -3.97
N LEU A 12 -13.68 -5.05 -4.37
CA LEU A 12 -14.51 -5.16 -5.58
C LEU A 12 -15.99 -4.98 -5.24
N LEU A 13 -16.71 -4.27 -6.11
CA LEU A 13 -18.18 -4.20 -6.05
C LEU A 13 -18.75 -5.62 -6.32
N GLU A 14 -19.75 -6.04 -5.54
CA GLU A 14 -20.69 -7.14 -5.83
C GLU A 14 -20.11 -8.38 -6.56
N ASN A 15 -19.09 -9.05 -5.99
CA ASN A 15 -18.43 -10.22 -6.60
C ASN A 15 -18.09 -10.07 -8.11
N LEU A 16 -17.85 -8.85 -8.59
CA LEU A 16 -17.71 -8.55 -10.02
C LEU A 16 -16.50 -9.22 -10.67
N TYR A 17 -15.55 -9.73 -9.89
CA TYR A 17 -14.38 -10.48 -10.40
C TYR A 17 -14.75 -11.62 -11.36
N PHE A 18 -15.88 -12.29 -11.15
CA PHE A 18 -16.35 -13.37 -12.04
C PHE A 18 -17.24 -12.89 -13.19
N SER A 19 -17.53 -11.59 -13.25
CA SER A 19 -18.46 -11.01 -14.22
C SER A 19 -17.79 -10.72 -15.57
N ASN A 20 -18.63 -10.64 -16.61
CA ASN A 20 -18.21 -10.12 -17.91
C ASN A 20 -17.84 -8.63 -17.85
N THR A 21 -18.34 -7.88 -16.86
CA THR A 21 -18.01 -6.46 -16.70
C THR A 21 -16.53 -6.30 -16.36
N PHE A 22 -16.03 -7.11 -15.42
CA PHE A 22 -14.62 -7.09 -15.03
C PHE A 22 -13.69 -7.42 -16.21
N GLN A 23 -14.04 -8.41 -17.03
CA GLN A 23 -13.26 -8.72 -18.24
C GLN A 23 -13.28 -7.57 -19.25
N LYS A 24 -14.44 -6.96 -19.48
CA LYS A 24 -14.57 -5.85 -20.44
C LYS A 24 -13.74 -4.63 -20.06
N VAL A 25 -13.67 -4.28 -18.77
CA VAL A 25 -12.90 -3.11 -18.34
C VAL A 25 -11.40 -3.34 -18.48
N LEU A 26 -10.92 -4.58 -18.28
CA LEU A 26 -9.53 -4.97 -18.58
C LEU A 26 -9.23 -4.92 -20.08
N GLU A 27 -10.12 -5.47 -20.92
CA GLU A 27 -9.98 -5.46 -22.38
C GLU A 27 -9.89 -4.04 -22.94
N GLN A 28 -10.67 -3.09 -22.42
CA GLN A 28 -10.63 -1.68 -22.80
C GLN A 28 -9.24 -1.03 -22.59
N HIS A 29 -8.46 -1.58 -21.67
CA HIS A 29 -7.12 -1.09 -21.33
C HIS A 29 -5.99 -1.96 -21.89
N ASN A 30 -6.34 -2.93 -22.75
CA ASN A 30 -5.45 -3.95 -23.31
C ASN A 30 -4.76 -4.80 -22.24
N ILE A 31 -5.45 -5.05 -21.12
CA ILE A 31 -5.00 -5.96 -20.07
C ILE A 31 -5.72 -7.29 -20.26
N VAL A 32 -4.96 -8.38 -20.26
CA VAL A 32 -5.47 -9.75 -20.41
C VAL A 32 -5.27 -10.51 -19.11
N GLN A 33 -6.31 -11.19 -18.65
CA GLN A 33 -6.19 -12.19 -17.59
C GLN A 33 -5.75 -13.52 -18.20
N GLU A 34 -4.50 -13.91 -17.98
CA GLU A 34 -3.90 -15.09 -18.61
C GLU A 34 -4.28 -16.39 -17.92
N ASP A 35 -4.37 -16.32 -16.59
CA ASP A 35 -4.78 -17.44 -15.78
C ASP A 35 -5.74 -17.04 -14.66
N ARG A 36 -6.50 -18.04 -14.20
CA ARG A 36 -7.28 -17.98 -12.98
C ARG A 36 -7.28 -19.35 -12.34
N THR A 37 -6.45 -19.51 -11.32
CA THR A 37 -6.32 -20.75 -10.56
C THR A 37 -7.06 -20.63 -9.24
N ARG A 38 -8.02 -21.53 -9.00
CA ARG A 38 -8.68 -21.64 -7.69
C ARG A 38 -7.71 -22.32 -6.72
N LEU A 39 -7.38 -21.65 -5.62
CA LEU A 39 -6.45 -22.14 -4.59
C LEU A 39 -7.19 -22.77 -3.40
N THR A 40 -8.32 -22.19 -3.01
CA THR A 40 -9.18 -22.69 -1.93
C THR A 40 -10.64 -22.60 -2.36
N ASP A 41 -11.59 -22.82 -1.45
CA ASP A 41 -12.99 -22.67 -1.78
C ASP A 41 -13.38 -21.24 -2.19
N TYR A 42 -12.68 -20.23 -1.68
CA TYR A 42 -13.01 -18.82 -1.90
C TYR A 42 -11.82 -17.99 -2.40
N THR A 43 -10.64 -18.58 -2.56
CA THR A 43 -9.43 -17.86 -2.96
C THR A 43 -9.00 -18.24 -4.37
N TYR A 44 -8.68 -17.23 -5.18
CA TYR A 44 -8.26 -17.37 -6.57
C TYR A 44 -6.97 -16.59 -6.79
N LYS A 45 -6.02 -17.19 -7.51
CA LYS A 45 -4.83 -16.51 -8.02
C LYS A 45 -5.01 -16.24 -9.51
N SER A 46 -4.61 -15.05 -9.93
CA SER A 46 -4.60 -14.67 -11.34
C SER A 46 -3.34 -13.92 -11.73
N THR A 47 -2.87 -14.22 -12.94
CA THR A 47 -1.87 -13.43 -13.64
C THR A 47 -2.55 -12.54 -14.67
N PHE A 48 -2.22 -11.24 -14.65
CA PHE A 48 -2.63 -10.29 -15.68
C PHE A 48 -1.41 -9.84 -16.48
N ARG A 49 -1.59 -9.60 -17.78
CA ARG A 49 -0.54 -9.16 -18.68
C ARG A 49 -0.99 -7.98 -19.54
N LYS A 50 -0.06 -7.08 -19.82
CA LYS A 50 -0.14 -6.06 -20.87
C LYS A 50 1.24 -5.93 -21.50
N ASP A 51 1.36 -6.25 -22.78
CA ASP A 51 2.65 -6.35 -23.47
C ASP A 51 3.61 -7.29 -22.72
N GLU A 52 4.79 -6.82 -22.33
CA GLU A 52 5.78 -7.59 -21.53
C GLU A 52 5.55 -7.46 -20.01
N LEU A 53 4.63 -6.60 -19.57
CA LEU A 53 4.37 -6.34 -18.16
C LEU A 53 3.40 -7.37 -17.58
N THR A 54 3.68 -7.87 -16.38
CA THR A 54 2.82 -8.83 -15.69
C THR A 54 2.56 -8.40 -14.26
N LEU A 55 1.42 -8.84 -13.71
CA LEU A 55 1.10 -8.70 -12.30
C LEU A 55 0.35 -9.93 -11.79
N THR A 56 0.62 -10.30 -10.55
CA THR A 56 -0.12 -11.35 -9.84
C THR A 56 -1.18 -10.72 -8.92
N ALA A 57 -2.36 -11.31 -8.86
CA ALA A 57 -3.36 -10.93 -7.86
C ALA A 57 -3.99 -12.16 -7.18
N TYR A 58 -4.37 -11.97 -5.91
CA TYR A 58 -5.09 -12.95 -5.11
C TYR A 58 -6.45 -12.39 -4.71
N TYR A 59 -7.52 -13.01 -5.18
CA TYR A 59 -8.89 -12.61 -4.87
C TYR A 59 -9.52 -13.53 -3.83
N PHE A 60 -10.06 -12.92 -2.76
CA PHE A 60 -10.75 -13.57 -1.65
C PHE A 60 -12.26 -13.28 -1.77
N ALA A 61 -13.00 -14.18 -2.41
CA ALA A 61 -14.41 -14.00 -2.75
C ALA A 61 -15.33 -13.88 -1.52
N ASN A 62 -15.00 -14.56 -0.42
CA ASN A 62 -15.71 -14.43 0.86
C ASN A 62 -15.58 -13.03 1.48
N HIS A 63 -14.59 -12.25 1.05
CA HIS A 63 -14.32 -10.91 1.56
C HIS A 63 -14.49 -9.81 0.52
N GLU A 64 -14.65 -10.16 -0.75
CA GLU A 64 -14.65 -9.24 -1.90
C GLU A 64 -13.38 -8.38 -1.98
N VAL A 65 -12.26 -8.90 -1.47
CA VAL A 65 -10.95 -8.22 -1.47
C VAL A 65 -10.02 -8.89 -2.47
N MET A 66 -9.33 -8.09 -3.28
CA MET A 66 -8.23 -8.52 -4.14
C MET A 66 -6.93 -7.88 -3.70
N PHE A 67 -5.93 -8.70 -3.39
CA PHE A 67 -4.55 -8.26 -3.21
C PHE A 67 -3.84 -8.27 -4.57
N VAL A 68 -3.39 -7.10 -5.01
CA VAL A 68 -2.80 -6.84 -6.33
C VAL A 68 -1.31 -6.55 -6.15
N GLN A 69 -0.44 -7.28 -6.83
CA GLN A 69 1.01 -7.10 -6.75
C GLN A 69 1.41 -5.69 -7.19
N ALA A 70 2.23 -5.03 -6.37
CA ALA A 70 2.92 -3.80 -6.75
C ALA A 70 3.94 -4.14 -7.85
N SER A 71 3.68 -3.65 -9.05
CA SER A 71 4.46 -3.88 -10.26
C SER A 71 4.32 -2.67 -11.20
N GLU A 72 5.09 -2.63 -12.28
CA GLU A 72 4.94 -1.60 -13.32
C GLU A 72 3.54 -1.57 -13.95
N LEU A 73 2.78 -2.68 -13.89
CA LEU A 73 1.42 -2.75 -14.39
C LEU A 73 0.36 -2.30 -13.37
N TYR A 74 0.74 -2.08 -12.11
CA TYR A 74 -0.18 -1.82 -11.00
C TYR A 74 -1.09 -0.60 -11.24
N SER A 75 -0.51 0.57 -11.52
CA SER A 75 -1.30 1.80 -11.69
C SER A 75 -2.29 1.68 -12.85
N LEU A 76 -1.85 1.11 -13.98
CA LEU A 76 -2.70 0.86 -15.14
C LEU A 76 -3.82 -0.15 -14.84
N PHE A 77 -3.52 -1.18 -14.04
CA PHE A 77 -4.53 -2.15 -13.61
C PHE A 77 -5.60 -1.49 -12.73
N VAL A 78 -5.19 -0.70 -11.73
CA VAL A 78 -6.12 0.01 -10.84
C VAL A 78 -7.02 0.96 -11.63
N ILE A 79 -6.44 1.73 -12.58
CA ILE A 79 -7.23 2.59 -13.49
C ILE A 79 -8.23 1.76 -14.29
N ALA A 80 -7.80 0.61 -14.82
CA ALA A 80 -8.68 -0.24 -15.60
C ALA A 80 -9.87 -0.77 -14.79
N VAL A 81 -9.67 -1.06 -13.49
CA VAL A 81 -10.70 -1.61 -12.62
C VAL A 81 -11.42 -0.57 -11.76
N ASP A 82 -11.12 0.72 -11.90
CA ASP A 82 -11.67 1.80 -11.07
C ASP A 82 -13.22 1.77 -11.01
N SER A 83 -13.87 1.55 -12.16
CA SER A 83 -15.34 1.48 -12.24
C SER A 83 -15.98 0.24 -11.58
N VAL A 84 -15.18 -0.74 -11.16
CA VAL A 84 -15.64 -2.01 -10.58
C VAL A 84 -15.09 -2.27 -9.18
N ILE A 85 -14.29 -1.34 -8.64
CA ILE A 85 -13.84 -1.37 -7.25
C ILE A 85 -14.65 -0.37 -6.40
N GLU A 86 -14.89 -0.71 -5.14
CA GLU A 86 -15.44 0.23 -4.14
C GLU A 86 -14.38 1.20 -3.65
N GLY A 87 -13.11 0.78 -3.70
CA GLY A 87 -11.97 1.60 -3.32
C GLY A 87 -10.73 0.77 -2.95
N ILE A 88 -9.66 1.48 -2.62
CA ILE A 88 -8.39 0.92 -2.13
C ILE A 88 -8.43 1.00 -0.59
N THR A 89 -8.10 -0.08 0.09
CA THR A 89 -8.29 -0.16 1.56
C THR A 89 -7.09 0.27 2.39
N GLY A 90 -5.97 0.62 1.74
CA GLY A 90 -4.70 0.85 2.43
C GLY A 90 -4.13 -0.40 3.12
N MET A 91 -4.71 -1.59 2.86
CA MET A 91 -4.18 -2.85 3.38
C MET A 91 -3.07 -3.32 2.46
N GLU A 92 -1.85 -2.99 2.84
CA GLU A 92 -0.63 -3.46 2.18
C GLU A 92 -0.08 -4.71 2.88
N ILE A 93 0.54 -5.61 2.10
CA ILE A 93 1.17 -6.82 2.65
C ILE A 93 2.38 -7.26 1.83
N TYR A 94 3.50 -7.53 2.53
CA TYR A 94 4.69 -8.16 1.95
C TYR A 94 4.63 -9.67 2.08
N LEU A 95 4.78 -10.38 0.97
CA LEU A 95 4.75 -11.84 0.90
C LEU A 95 6.06 -12.43 0.42
N GLU A 96 6.34 -13.65 0.87
CA GLU A 96 7.46 -14.45 0.40
C GLU A 96 6.93 -15.48 -0.61
N GLU A 97 7.48 -15.52 -1.82
CA GLU A 97 6.97 -16.39 -2.90
C GLU A 97 7.07 -17.89 -2.59
N PHE A 98 7.97 -18.29 -1.70
CA PHE A 98 8.34 -19.70 -1.51
C PHE A 98 7.28 -20.55 -0.78
N ASN A 99 6.26 -19.93 -0.18
CA ASN A 99 5.22 -20.66 0.56
C ASN A 99 3.83 -20.04 0.40
N GLN A 100 3.10 -20.55 -0.60
CA GLN A 100 1.74 -20.13 -0.94
C GLN A 100 0.77 -20.22 0.26
N ASP A 101 0.76 -21.33 0.99
CA ASP A 101 -0.18 -21.52 2.11
C ASP A 101 0.04 -20.49 3.23
N SER A 102 1.30 -20.19 3.54
CA SER A 102 1.64 -19.15 4.53
C SER A 102 1.23 -17.76 4.04
N SER A 103 1.40 -17.47 2.76
CA SER A 103 1.05 -16.19 2.15
C SER A 103 -0.47 -15.98 2.14
N LEU A 104 -1.23 -17.01 1.78
CA LEU A 104 -2.70 -16.97 1.85
C LEU A 104 -3.20 -16.75 3.27
N LEU A 105 -2.63 -17.46 4.25
CA LEU A 105 -3.00 -17.29 5.66
C LEU A 105 -2.71 -15.87 6.16
N ARG A 106 -1.57 -15.28 5.75
CA ARG A 106 -1.21 -13.91 6.12
C ARG A 106 -2.15 -12.88 5.51
N MET A 107 -2.52 -13.04 4.23
CA MET A 107 -3.52 -12.21 3.56
C MET A 107 -4.90 -12.30 4.24
N GLU A 108 -5.39 -13.50 4.51
CA GLU A 108 -6.68 -13.73 5.19
C GLU A 108 -6.68 -13.10 6.59
N ASN A 109 -5.62 -13.31 7.37
CA ASN A 109 -5.48 -12.68 8.68
C ASN A 109 -5.45 -11.15 8.59
N ARG A 110 -4.80 -10.58 7.56
CA ARG A 110 -4.81 -9.12 7.34
C ARG A 110 -6.24 -8.63 7.07
N ILE A 111 -6.99 -9.29 6.18
CA ILE A 111 -8.39 -8.94 5.90
C ILE A 111 -9.24 -9.01 7.17
N VAL A 112 -9.16 -10.12 7.91
CA VAL A 112 -9.96 -10.34 9.13
C VAL A 112 -9.60 -9.34 10.22
N ASN A 113 -8.31 -9.05 10.43
CA ASN A 113 -7.88 -8.08 11.41
C ASN A 113 -8.35 -6.67 11.05
N GLU A 114 -8.24 -6.26 9.80
CA GLU A 114 -8.63 -4.91 9.38
C GLU A 114 -10.17 -4.74 9.33
N LYS A 115 -10.92 -5.76 8.91
CA LYS A 115 -12.40 -5.77 9.03
C LYS A 115 -12.86 -5.84 10.49
N GLY A 116 -12.13 -6.55 11.35
CA GLY A 116 -12.42 -6.73 12.78
C GLY A 116 -11.99 -5.56 13.68
N LYS A 117 -11.06 -4.71 13.23
CA LYS A 117 -10.64 -3.45 13.90
C LYS A 117 -11.68 -2.34 13.78
N CYS A 118 -12.75 -2.53 13.01
CA CYS A 118 -13.81 -1.55 12.77
C CYS A 118 -14.82 -1.44 13.93
N GLU A 119 -14.36 -1.47 15.19
CA GLU A 119 -15.17 -0.94 16.31
C GLU A 119 -14.91 0.57 16.50
N THR A 120 -13.73 1.06 16.11
CA THR A 120 -13.41 2.50 16.07
C THR A 120 -12.44 2.81 14.92
N PHE A 121 -12.83 3.75 14.06
CA PHE A 121 -12.02 4.23 12.93
C PHE A 121 -10.64 4.77 13.38
N PRO A 122 -9.51 4.40 12.73
CA PRO A 122 -8.17 4.86 13.11
C PRO A 122 -7.98 6.33 12.73
N TYR A 123 -7.75 7.18 13.74
CA TYR A 123 -7.40 8.59 13.53
C TYR A 123 -5.95 8.80 13.89
N MET A 124 -5.20 9.47 13.01
CA MET A 124 -3.85 9.93 13.27
C MET A 124 -3.61 11.27 12.57
N GLN A 125 -2.89 12.15 13.23
CA GLN A 125 -2.45 13.44 12.70
C GLN A 125 -0.98 13.64 13.06
N LEU A 126 -0.20 14.01 12.05
CA LEU A 126 1.23 14.29 12.18
C LEU A 126 1.48 15.77 11.92
N TYR A 127 2.19 16.40 12.84
CA TYR A 127 2.56 17.80 12.73
C TYR A 127 4.08 17.90 12.76
N GLY A 128 4.66 18.36 11.65
CA GLY A 128 6.09 18.62 11.53
C GLY A 128 6.56 19.71 12.50
N GLN A 129 7.85 19.76 12.76
CA GLN A 129 8.44 20.82 13.58
C GLN A 129 8.34 22.15 12.84
N GLU A 130 8.08 23.24 13.55
CA GLU A 130 8.11 24.57 12.93
C GLU A 130 9.55 25.00 12.61
N LEU A 131 10.46 24.88 13.58
CA LEU A 131 11.88 25.25 13.51
C LEU A 131 12.72 24.31 14.40
N TRP A 132 14.03 24.51 14.41
CA TRP A 132 14.94 23.81 15.31
C TRP A 132 14.50 24.02 16.78
N HIS A 133 14.53 22.92 17.55
CA HIS A 133 14.06 22.85 18.94
C HIS A 133 12.54 23.01 19.15
N SER A 134 11.74 23.23 18.11
CA SER A 134 10.28 23.18 18.22
C SER A 134 9.79 21.74 18.42
N PRO A 135 8.70 21.52 19.17
CA PRO A 135 8.07 20.20 19.24
C PRO A 135 7.48 19.80 17.88
N ALA A 136 7.53 18.50 17.60
CA ALA A 136 6.60 17.86 16.65
C ALA A 136 5.46 17.22 17.46
N PHE A 137 4.30 17.06 16.84
CA PHE A 137 3.16 16.42 17.49
C PHE A 137 2.67 15.23 16.68
N LEU A 138 2.30 14.16 17.39
CA LEU A 138 1.56 13.03 16.85
C LEU A 138 0.34 12.83 17.73
N LEU A 139 -0.84 13.01 17.15
CA LEU A 139 -2.12 12.78 17.83
C LEU A 139 -2.80 11.61 17.15
N ALA A 140 -3.06 10.54 17.89
CA ALA A 140 -3.78 9.39 17.37
C ALA A 140 -4.64 8.76 18.45
N ASN A 141 -5.75 8.14 18.03
CA ASN A 141 -6.50 7.28 18.94
C ASN A 141 -5.74 5.96 19.16
N ARG A 142 -6.24 5.13 20.09
CA ARG A 142 -5.59 3.85 20.43
C ARG A 142 -5.33 3.00 19.19
N GLU A 143 -6.29 2.95 18.27
CA GLU A 143 -6.18 2.13 17.06
C GLU A 143 -5.14 2.70 16.09
N GLY A 144 -5.16 4.01 15.82
CA GLY A 144 -4.12 4.67 15.01
C GLY A 144 -2.70 4.46 15.57
N LEU A 145 -2.53 4.49 16.90
CA LEU A 145 -1.23 4.18 17.52
C LEU A 145 -0.79 2.73 17.34
N LEU A 146 -1.73 1.77 17.42
CA LEU A 146 -1.41 0.36 17.20
C LEU A 146 -1.05 0.09 15.74
N GLN A 147 -1.76 0.71 14.81
CA GLN A 147 -1.47 0.61 13.38
C GLN A 147 -0.14 1.27 13.03
N LEU A 148 0.16 2.44 13.59
CA LEU A 148 1.47 3.07 13.44
C LEU A 148 2.61 2.18 13.96
N ARG A 149 2.41 1.53 15.12
CA ARG A 149 3.41 0.59 15.65
C ARG A 149 3.65 -0.57 14.69
N GLU A 150 2.57 -1.18 14.19
CA GLU A 150 2.65 -2.26 13.20
C GLU A 150 3.36 -1.78 11.92
N ALA A 151 3.03 -0.59 11.43
CA ALA A 151 3.65 0.04 10.27
C ALA A 151 5.16 0.25 10.45
N ILE A 152 5.58 0.73 11.63
CA ILE A 152 7.00 0.87 11.98
C ILE A 152 7.68 -0.50 12.03
N ASP A 153 7.07 -1.50 12.66
CA ASP A 153 7.62 -2.86 12.74
C ASP A 153 7.82 -3.47 11.34
N VAL A 154 6.88 -3.22 10.41
CA VAL A 154 6.98 -3.67 9.01
C VAL A 154 8.11 -2.92 8.29
N ALA A 155 8.20 -1.60 8.42
CA ALA A 155 9.29 -0.83 7.82
C ALA A 155 10.67 -1.24 8.36
N LEU A 156 10.75 -1.52 9.68
CA LEU A 156 11.97 -2.02 10.31
C LEU A 156 12.40 -3.39 9.78
N GLN A 157 11.47 -4.23 9.32
CA GLN A 157 11.78 -5.55 8.77
C GLN A 157 12.08 -5.52 7.26
N ASN A 158 11.41 -4.63 6.51
CA ASN A 158 11.38 -4.67 5.04
C ASN A 158 12.04 -3.44 4.38
N GLY A 159 12.52 -2.47 5.15
CA GLY A 159 13.20 -1.27 4.68
C GLY A 159 12.27 -0.07 4.47
N GLU A 160 11.04 -0.28 4.03
CA GLU A 160 10.05 0.78 3.80
C GLU A 160 8.63 0.23 3.93
N TYR A 161 7.67 1.11 4.23
CA TYR A 161 6.24 0.78 4.30
C TYR A 161 5.39 2.04 4.11
N ARG A 162 4.21 1.88 3.50
CA ARG A 162 3.18 2.90 3.41
C ARG A 162 2.01 2.51 4.28
N HIS A 163 1.62 3.43 5.16
CA HIS A 163 0.47 3.29 6.02
C HIS A 163 -0.58 4.33 5.65
N VAL A 164 -1.75 3.88 5.21
CA VAL A 164 -2.91 4.76 5.02
C VAL A 164 -3.59 4.99 6.35
N THR A 165 -3.82 6.26 6.69
CA THR A 165 -4.50 6.69 7.91
C THR A 165 -5.41 7.87 7.59
N SER A 166 -6.23 8.31 8.54
CA SER A 166 -7.11 9.47 8.36
C SER A 166 -6.88 10.55 9.42
N SER A 167 -7.00 11.80 8.98
CA SER A 167 -7.05 12.97 9.86
C SER A 167 -8.34 13.00 10.69
N SER A 168 -8.45 13.92 11.67
CA SER A 168 -9.68 14.05 12.48
C SER A 168 -10.93 14.41 11.68
N GLU A 169 -10.77 14.91 10.46
CA GLU A 169 -11.90 15.23 9.56
C GLU A 169 -12.32 14.04 8.70
N GLY A 170 -11.60 12.90 8.81
CA GLY A 170 -11.88 11.67 8.08
C GLY A 170 -11.10 11.53 6.78
N ASP A 171 -10.50 12.61 6.27
CA ASP A 171 -9.70 12.58 5.05
C ASP A 171 -8.46 11.68 5.21
N GLY A 172 -8.36 10.70 4.32
CA GLY A 172 -7.26 9.75 4.25
C GLY A 172 -5.98 10.39 3.70
N TYR A 173 -4.84 9.98 4.24
CA TYR A 173 -3.52 10.35 3.73
C TYR A 173 -2.52 9.22 3.92
N ASP A 174 -1.44 9.29 3.15
CA ASP A 174 -0.35 8.33 3.21
C ASP A 174 0.73 8.77 4.19
N LEU A 175 1.04 7.90 5.14
CA LEU A 175 2.25 7.97 5.93
C LEU A 175 3.29 7.00 5.36
N LEU A 176 4.34 7.56 4.77
CA LEU A 176 5.48 6.79 4.26
C LEU A 176 6.55 6.68 5.34
N ILE A 177 6.99 5.45 5.61
CA ILE A 177 7.99 5.13 6.64
C ILE A 177 9.16 4.43 5.96
N LYS A 178 10.37 4.95 6.13
CA LYS A 178 11.60 4.31 5.62
C LYS A 178 12.59 4.06 6.76
N ARG A 179 13.09 2.82 6.84
CA ARG A 179 14.30 2.47 7.57
C ARG A 179 15.49 2.79 6.68
N ILE A 180 16.25 3.81 7.08
CA ILE A 180 17.48 4.24 6.39
C ILE A 180 18.67 3.49 7.02
N GLU A 181 19.50 2.86 6.19
CA GLU A 181 20.77 2.25 6.61
C GLU A 181 21.86 3.31 6.82
N GLU A 182 23.01 2.92 7.40
CA GLU A 182 24.08 3.84 7.83
C GLU A 182 24.77 4.65 6.69
N ASP A 183 24.45 4.40 5.43
CA ASP A 183 25.11 4.97 4.24
C ASP A 183 24.51 6.29 3.75
N VAL A 184 23.39 6.75 4.30
CA VAL A 184 22.82 8.06 3.97
C VAL A 184 23.57 9.19 4.69
N GLU A 185 23.98 10.20 3.92
CA GLU A 185 24.54 11.44 4.46
C GLU A 185 23.42 12.29 5.09
N TRP A 186 23.10 12.01 6.36
CA TRP A 186 22.01 12.66 7.11
C TRP A 186 22.06 14.19 7.11
N SER A 187 23.26 14.78 7.04
CA SER A 187 23.43 16.24 6.94
C SER A 187 22.89 16.85 5.65
N ARG A 188 22.64 16.03 4.63
CA ARG A 188 22.04 16.46 3.36
C ARG A 188 20.55 16.18 3.28
N VAL A 189 19.96 15.39 4.19
CA VAL A 189 18.52 15.14 4.19
C VAL A 189 17.79 16.44 4.58
N GLU A 190 16.79 16.83 3.79
CA GLU A 190 15.98 18.02 4.11
C GLU A 190 15.44 17.95 5.55
N THR A 191 15.56 19.05 6.27
CA THR A 191 15.03 19.16 7.63
C THR A 191 13.50 19.10 7.63
N PRO A 192 12.85 18.59 8.70
CA PRO A 192 11.39 18.47 8.77
C PRO A 192 10.69 19.80 9.12
N TYR A 193 11.36 20.95 8.93
CA TYR A 193 10.88 22.25 9.38
C TYR A 193 9.84 22.84 8.43
N THR A 194 8.65 23.12 8.94
CA THR A 194 7.54 23.70 8.18
C THR A 194 7.56 25.23 8.15
N GLY A 195 8.29 25.87 9.06
CA GLY A 195 8.36 27.34 9.20
C GLY A 195 9.45 28.01 8.36
N LEU A 196 10.31 27.24 7.68
CA LEU A 196 11.33 27.77 6.77
C LEU A 196 10.78 27.83 5.35
N SER A 197 10.74 29.03 4.77
CA SER A 197 10.26 29.23 3.39
C SER A 197 11.27 28.81 2.32
N ASN A 198 12.55 28.72 2.67
CA ASN A 198 13.63 28.45 1.74
C ASN A 198 14.25 27.09 2.07
N LYS A 199 14.06 26.12 1.17
CA LYS A 199 14.78 24.84 1.23
C LYS A 199 16.21 25.06 0.74
N GLU A 200 17.18 24.46 1.43
CA GLU A 200 18.60 24.58 1.07
C GLU A 200 18.87 23.83 -0.24
N GLU A 201 19.53 24.49 -1.21
CA GLU A 201 19.93 23.84 -2.46
C GLU A 201 20.90 22.68 -2.20
N GLY A 202 20.73 21.58 -2.93
CA GLY A 202 21.61 20.40 -2.85
C GLY A 202 21.28 19.40 -1.73
N THR A 203 20.19 19.65 -1.00
CA THR A 203 19.59 18.70 -0.05
C THR A 203 18.86 17.56 -0.76
N ILE A 204 18.69 16.44 -0.05
CA ILE A 204 18.01 15.23 -0.47
C ILE A 204 16.58 15.29 0.09
N LYS A 205 15.57 15.25 -0.78
CA LYS A 205 14.18 15.22 -0.33
C LYS A 205 13.86 13.87 0.31
N PRO A 206 12.96 13.82 1.31
CA PRO A 206 12.52 12.55 1.89
C PRO A 206 11.98 11.58 0.84
N SER A 207 11.23 12.07 -0.16
CA SER A 207 10.69 11.28 -1.27
C SER A 207 11.77 10.57 -2.09
N ASP A 208 12.92 11.22 -2.31
CA ASP A 208 14.01 10.70 -3.14
C ASP A 208 14.71 9.49 -2.49
N LEU A 209 14.50 9.31 -1.19
CA LEU A 209 15.06 8.19 -0.44
C LEU A 209 14.22 6.92 -0.60
N PHE A 210 12.94 7.01 -1.01
CA PHE A 210 12.10 5.83 -1.21
C PHE A 210 12.45 5.12 -2.52
N SER A 211 12.50 3.79 -2.49
CA SER A 211 12.79 2.97 -3.68
C SER A 211 11.53 2.31 -4.21
N GLN A 212 10.78 1.61 -3.35
CA GLN A 212 9.57 0.88 -3.72
C GLN A 212 8.38 1.79 -4.03
N TYR A 213 8.28 2.92 -3.32
CA TYR A 213 7.17 3.87 -3.47
C TYR A 213 7.51 5.05 -4.40
N ARG A 214 8.70 5.05 -5.02
CA ARG A 214 9.16 6.15 -5.90
C ARG A 214 8.21 6.38 -7.08
N THR A 215 7.74 5.30 -7.70
CA THR A 215 6.81 5.37 -8.84
C THR A 215 5.44 5.95 -8.47
N ILE A 216 5.00 5.80 -7.21
CA ILE A 216 3.74 6.36 -6.70
C ILE A 216 3.89 7.86 -6.41
N LEU A 217 5.09 8.30 -5.99
CA LEU A 217 5.36 9.69 -5.64
C LEU A 217 5.74 10.58 -6.83
N GLU A 218 6.08 10.02 -7.99
CA GLU A 218 6.44 10.75 -9.21
C GLU A 218 5.19 11.11 -10.08
N GLU A 219 3.99 10.65 -9.71
CA GLU A 219 2.71 10.91 -10.43
C GLU A 219 1.83 12.03 -9.81
N GLU A 220 2.25 12.68 -8.72
CA GLU A 220 1.62 13.90 -8.16
C GLU A 220 2.37 15.19 -8.52
#